data_AF-A0A6G1RZ98-F1
#
_entry.id   AF-A0A6G1RZ98-F1
#
_cell.length_a   1.000
_cell.length_b   1.000
_cell.length_c   1.000
_cell.angle_alpha   90.00
_cell.angle_beta   90.00
_cell.angle_gamma   90.00
#
_symmetry.space_group_name_H-M   'P 1'
#
loop_
_entity.id
_entity.type
_entity.pdbx_description
1 polymer ?
#
loop_
_entity_poly.entity_id
_entity_poly.type
_entity_poly.pdbx_seq_one_letter_code
_entity_poly.pdbx_strand_id
1 'polypeptide(L)'
;TSVLSGAFRGYNICLFAYGQTGSGKTYTMMGTPASIGLTPRICEGLFSRKDDYSDQTASCRVKVSFLEIYNERVRDLLKQSDRKKPYTLRVREHPETGQIG
;
A
#
# COMPACT_ATOMS: atom_id res chain seq x y z
N THR A 1 4.64 -15.43 -5.88
CA THR A 1 4.27 -15.46 -4.43
C THR A 1 2.76 -15.53 -4.29
N SER A 2 2.25 -16.17 -3.22
CA SER A 2 0.80 -16.33 -2.96
C SER A 2 0.05 -15.00 -2.89
N VAL A 3 0.69 -13.96 -2.36
CA VAL A 3 0.15 -12.58 -2.30
C VAL A 3 -0.15 -12.03 -3.69
N LEU A 4 0.84 -11.97 -4.59
CA LEU A 4 0.63 -11.44 -5.93
C LEU A 4 -0.42 -12.27 -6.70
N SER A 5 -0.36 -13.60 -6.58
CA SER A 5 -1.33 -14.50 -7.23
C SER A 5 -2.77 -14.22 -6.78
N GLY A 6 -3.00 -14.04 -5.48
CA GLY A 6 -4.33 -13.68 -4.96
C GLY A 6 -4.81 -12.32 -5.45
N ALA A 7 -3.92 -11.32 -5.50
CA ALA A 7 -4.25 -9.98 -6.00
C ALA A 7 -4.66 -10.02 -7.48
N PHE A 8 -3.94 -10.77 -8.33
CA PHE A 8 -4.30 -10.94 -9.74
C PHE A 8 -5.59 -11.74 -9.96
N ARG A 9 -5.98 -12.58 -9.00
CA ARG A 9 -7.28 -13.29 -9.01
C ARG A 9 -8.43 -12.42 -8.49
N GLY A 10 -8.18 -11.17 -8.11
CA GLY A 10 -9.20 -10.24 -7.62
C GLY A 10 -9.50 -10.36 -6.12
N TYR A 11 -8.66 -11.04 -5.34
CA TYR A 11 -8.84 -11.09 -3.88
C TYR A 11 -8.23 -9.87 -3.19
N ASN A 12 -8.94 -9.38 -2.16
CA ASN A 12 -8.40 -8.39 -1.23
C ASN A 12 -7.38 -9.06 -0.30
N ILE A 13 -6.19 -8.47 -0.20
CA ILE A 13 -5.10 -9.02 0.62
C ILE A 13 -4.61 -7.93 1.57
N CYS A 14 -4.38 -8.30 2.82
CA CYS A 14 -3.87 -7.41 3.85
C CYS A 14 -2.68 -8.06 4.56
N LEU A 15 -1.61 -7.29 4.76
CA LEU A 15 -0.42 -7.71 5.49
C LEU A 15 -0.12 -6.69 6.59
N PHE A 16 0.07 -7.18 7.81
CA PHE A 16 0.48 -6.38 8.95
C PHE A 16 1.80 -6.90 9.52
N ALA A 17 2.70 -5.97 9.85
CA ALA A 17 3.85 -6.26 10.68
C ALA A 17 3.56 -5.81 12.12
N TYR A 18 3.55 -6.75 13.05
CA TYR A 18 3.24 -6.52 14.46
C TYR A 18 4.40 -7.00 15.35
N GLY A 19 4.64 -6.28 16.45
CA GLY A 19 5.74 -6.57 17.38
C GLY A 19 6.22 -5.33 18.12
N GLN A 20 7.12 -5.50 19.08
CA GLN A 20 7.68 -4.40 19.88
C GLN A 20 8.56 -3.44 19.04
N THR A 21 8.81 -2.23 19.54
CA THR A 21 9.80 -1.32 18.93
C THR A 21 11.17 -1.99 18.85
N GLY A 22 11.85 -1.84 17.71
CA GLY A 22 13.11 -2.51 17.44
C GLY A 22 13.00 -3.96 16.92
N SER A 23 11.81 -4.56 16.88
CA SER A 23 11.63 -5.96 16.41
C SER A 23 11.73 -6.16 14.89
N GLY A 24 12.11 -5.13 14.13
CA GLY A 24 12.28 -5.23 12.68
C GLY A 24 11.04 -5.03 11.81
N LYS A 25 9.89 -4.55 12.34
CA LYS A 25 8.66 -4.30 11.53
C LYS A 25 8.92 -3.51 10.24
N THR A 26 9.61 -2.37 10.35
CA THR A 26 9.96 -1.52 9.21
C THR A 26 10.97 -2.21 8.29
N TYR A 27 11.91 -2.97 8.85
CA TYR A 27 12.88 -3.75 8.09
C TYR A 27 12.19 -4.84 7.26
N THR A 28 11.19 -5.53 7.80
CA THR A 28 10.43 -6.53 7.04
C THR A 28 9.54 -5.88 5.96
N MET A 29 8.81 -4.81 6.29
CA MET A 29 7.87 -4.19 5.34
C MET A 29 8.55 -3.35 4.27
N MET A 30 9.45 -2.44 4.64
CA MET A 30 10.12 -1.54 3.70
C MET A 30 11.55 -1.98 3.39
N GLY A 31 12.26 -2.49 4.40
CA GLY A 31 13.65 -2.89 4.27
C GLY A 31 14.62 -1.71 4.27
N THR A 32 15.81 -1.98 3.75
CA THR A 32 16.90 -1.02 3.55
C THR A 32 17.34 -1.08 2.08
N PRO A 33 18.15 -0.12 1.61
CA PRO A 33 18.71 -0.19 0.25
C PRO A 33 19.51 -1.47 -0.04
N ALA A 34 20.14 -2.05 0.99
CA ALA A 34 20.88 -3.30 0.88
C ALA A 34 20.00 -4.56 1.01
N SER A 35 18.82 -4.45 1.63
CA SER A 35 17.90 -5.56 1.88
C SER A 35 16.46 -5.08 1.71
N ILE A 36 15.96 -5.20 0.49
CA ILE A 36 14.67 -4.66 0.08
C ILE A 36 13.54 -5.46 0.75
N GLY A 37 12.58 -4.76 1.38
CA GLY A 37 11.47 -5.36 2.13
C GLY A 37 10.29 -5.82 1.27
N LEU A 38 9.19 -6.21 1.92
CA LEU A 38 7.99 -6.74 1.26
C LEU A 38 7.28 -5.72 0.36
N THR A 39 7.00 -4.51 0.83
CA THR A 39 6.27 -3.46 0.10
C THR A 39 6.92 -3.16 -1.26
N PRO A 40 8.22 -2.79 -1.34
CA PRO A 40 8.86 -2.55 -2.63
C PRO A 40 8.89 -3.79 -3.54
N ARG A 41 9.11 -5.00 -3.02
CA ARG A 41 9.06 -6.25 -3.82
C ARG A 41 7.68 -6.55 -4.37
N ILE A 42 6.62 -6.27 -3.60
CA ILE A 42 5.24 -6.44 -4.06
C ILE A 42 4.94 -5.42 -5.16
N CYS A 43 5.34 -4.16 -4.98
CA CYS A 43 5.20 -3.14 -6.02
C CYS A 43 5.91 -3.55 -7.31
N GLU A 44 7.17 -3.99 -7.22
CA GLU A 44 7.93 -4.50 -8.37
C GLU A 44 7.17 -5.64 -9.06
N GLY A 45 6.77 -6.67 -8.33
CA GLY A 45 6.04 -7.81 -8.89
C GLY A 45 4.65 -7.48 -9.47
N LEU A 46 4.00 -6.40 -9.01
CA LEU A 46 2.76 -5.89 -9.62
C LEU A 46 3.01 -5.27 -11.00
N PHE A 47 4.16 -4.62 -11.19
CA PHE A 47 4.51 -3.99 -12.47
C PHE A 47 5.22 -4.96 -13.43
N SER A 48 6.06 -5.88 -12.96
CA SER A 48 6.74 -6.86 -13.82
C SER A 48 5.77 -7.79 -14.57
N ARG A 49 4.60 -8.07 -14.01
CA ARG A 49 3.61 -8.98 -14.61
C ARG A 49 2.69 -8.31 -15.63
N LYS A 50 2.76 -6.97 -15.79
CA LYS A 50 2.03 -6.27 -16.85
C LYS A 50 2.56 -6.60 -18.24
N ASP A 51 3.85 -6.92 -18.34
CA ASP A 51 4.50 -7.17 -19.63
C ASP A 51 4.17 -8.57 -20.20
N ASP A 52 3.69 -9.50 -19.37
CA ASP A 52 3.31 -10.86 -19.79
C ASP A 52 1.88 -10.95 -20.37
N TYR A 53 1.03 -9.94 -20.19
CA TYR A 53 -0.31 -9.89 -20.76
C TYR A 53 -0.31 -9.25 -22.15
N SER A 54 0.36 -9.92 -23.10
CA SER A 54 0.37 -9.55 -24.52
C SER A 54 -0.92 -9.95 -25.27
N ASP A 55 -1.84 -10.69 -24.63
CA ASP A 55 -3.17 -11.01 -25.16
C ASP A 55 -4.19 -9.90 -24.85
N GLN A 56 -4.52 -9.14 -25.91
CA GLN A 56 -5.11 -7.81 -25.98
C GLN A 56 -6.57 -7.62 -25.47
N THR A 57 -6.95 -8.00 -24.25
CA THR A 57 -8.29 -7.62 -23.73
C THR A 57 -8.38 -7.14 -22.28
N ALA A 58 -7.34 -7.28 -21.46
CA ALA A 58 -7.40 -6.87 -20.05
C ALA A 58 -6.71 -5.51 -19.81
N SER A 59 -7.48 -4.48 -19.44
CA SER A 59 -6.90 -3.22 -18.96
C SER A 59 -6.57 -3.30 -17.46
N CYS A 60 -5.34 -2.94 -17.07
CA CYS A 60 -4.89 -3.01 -15.68
C CYS A 60 -4.57 -1.61 -15.12
N ARG A 61 -5.44 -1.11 -14.24
CA ARG A 61 -5.27 0.16 -13.52
C ARG A 61 -4.75 -0.09 -12.10
N VAL A 62 -3.57 0.43 -11.80
CA VAL A 62 -2.96 0.38 -10.46
C VAL A 62 -3.12 1.75 -9.80
N LYS A 63 -3.61 1.77 -8.55
CA LYS A 63 -3.66 2.96 -7.71
C LYS A 63 -2.91 2.67 -6.41
N VAL A 64 -2.18 3.66 -5.90
CA VAL A 64 -1.42 3.55 -4.65
C VAL A 64 -1.82 4.70 -3.74
N SER A 65 -1.98 4.41 -2.45
CA SER A 65 -2.13 5.40 -1.38
C SER A 65 -1.15 5.03 -0.27
N PHE A 66 -0.59 6.04 0.41
CA PHE A 66 0.30 5.81 1.54
C PHE A 66 -0.10 6.73 2.68
N LEU A 67 -0.65 6.13 3.74
CA LEU A 67 -1.29 6.85 4.83
C LEU A 67 -0.58 6.54 6.15
N GLU A 68 -0.46 7.55 7.01
CA GLU A 68 -0.01 7.41 8.38
C GLU A 68 -1.19 7.68 9.32
N ILE A 69 -1.44 6.78 10.26
CA ILE A 69 -2.40 7.00 11.36
C ILE A 69 -1.57 7.19 12.62
N TYR A 70 -1.68 8.37 13.23
CA TYR A 70 -0.98 8.69 14.47
C TYR A 70 -1.89 9.54 15.34
N ASN A 71 -2.12 9.10 16.59
CA ASN A 71 -3.00 9.79 17.54
C ASN A 71 -4.39 10.09 16.94
N GLU A 72 -5.03 9.07 16.35
CA GLU A 72 -6.34 9.16 15.67
C GLU A 72 -6.41 10.19 14.52
N ARG A 73 -5.26 10.62 13.99
CA ARG A 73 -5.17 11.51 12.84
C ARG A 73 -4.59 10.78 11.63
N VAL A 74 -5.29 10.86 10.51
CA VAL A 74 -4.86 10.30 9.23
C VAL A 74 -4.10 11.37 8.44
N ARG A 75 -2.88 11.06 8.01
CA ARG A 75 -2.03 11.91 7.18
C ARG A 75 -1.70 11.20 5.87
N ASP A 76 -1.84 11.92 4.75
CA ASP A 76 -1.44 11.44 3.42
C ASP A 76 0.05 11.68 3.21
N LEU A 77 0.84 10.61 3.12
CA LEU A 77 2.29 10.66 2.96
C LEU A 77 2.73 10.95 1.52
N LEU A 78 1.84 10.87 0.54
CA LEU A 78 2.14 11.18 -0.86
C LEU A 78 1.87 12.64 -1.22
N LYS A 79 1.14 13.38 -0.39
CA LYS A 79 0.93 14.82 -0.58
C LYS A 79 2.17 15.60 -0.15
N GLN A 80 2.56 16.59 -0.97
CA GLN A 80 3.62 17.52 -0.59
C GLN A 80 3.24 18.23 0.71
N SER A 81 4.13 18.14 1.70
CA SER A 81 3.94 18.78 3.00
C SER A 81 4.03 20.29 2.84
N ASP A 82 2.87 20.94 2.79
CA ASP A 82 2.79 22.38 2.96
C ASP A 82 2.99 22.67 4.46
N ARG A 83 4.19 23.13 4.84
CA ARG A 83 4.62 23.31 6.26
C ARG A 83 3.66 24.15 7.12
N LYS A 84 2.69 24.84 6.50
CA LYS A 84 1.73 25.74 7.15
C LYS A 84 0.41 25.10 7.57
N LYS A 85 0.10 23.85 7.18
CA LYS A 85 -1.17 23.20 7.57
C LYS A 85 -1.00 21.71 7.88
N PRO A 86 -1.39 21.23 9.07
CA PRO A 86 -1.52 19.80 9.31
C PRO A 86 -2.70 19.26 8.48
N TYR A 87 -2.41 18.62 7.35
CA TYR A 87 -3.42 17.93 6.53
C TYR A 87 -3.89 16.67 7.28
N THR A 88 -4.90 16.83 8.14
CA THR A 88 -5.62 15.69 8.71
C THR A 88 -6.76 15.34 7.76
N LEU A 89 -6.73 14.15 7.17
CA LEU A 89 -7.84 13.63 6.39
C LEU A 89 -9.02 13.33 7.32
N ARG A 90 -10.23 13.69 6.92
CA ARG A 90 -11.44 13.31 7.65
C ARG A 90 -11.81 11.90 7.27
N VAL A 91 -11.99 11.03 8.26
CA VAL A 91 -12.53 9.68 8.06
C VAL A 91 -14.02 9.82 7.74
N ARG A 92 -14.45 9.32 6.59
CA ARG A 92 -15.87 9.24 6.17
C ARG A 92 -16.19 7.79 5.85
N GLU A 93 -17.38 7.32 6.16
CA GLU A 93 -17.81 5.96 5.80
C GLU A 93 -18.83 6.03 4.67
N HIS A 94 -18.57 5.33 3.57
CA HIS A 94 -19.56 5.19 2.50
C HIS A 94 -20.56 4.08 2.86
N PRO A 95 -21.88 4.35 2.87
CA PRO A 95 -22.90 3.47 3.47
C PRO A 95 -23.03 2.08 2.83
N GLU A 96 -22.54 1.88 1.61
CA GLU A 96 -22.64 0.59 0.89
C GLU A 96 -21.30 -0.17 0.79
N THR A 97 -20.16 0.50 0.92
CA THR A 97 -18.84 -0.10 0.63
C THR A 97 -17.89 -0.09 1.83
N GLY A 98 -18.24 0.62 2.91
CA GLY A 98 -17.38 0.80 4.09
C GLY A 98 -16.06 1.54 3.79
N GLN A 99 -15.88 2.07 2.58
CA GLN A 99 -14.63 2.70 2.16
C GLN A 99 -14.46 4.07 2.82
N ILE A 100 -13.26 4.28 3.37
CA ILE A 100 -12.83 5.54 3.98
C ILE A 100 -12.15 6.41 2.93
N GLY A 101 -12.72 7.59 2.64
CA GLY A 101 -12.19 8.59 1.69
C GLY A 101 -12.13 9.99 2.27
#